data_AF-A0A3N9V2V5-F1
#
_entry.id   AF-A0A3N9V2V5-F1
#
_cell.length_a   1.000
_cell.length_b   1.000
_cell.length_c   1.000
_cell.angle_alpha   90.00
_cell.angle_beta   90.00
_cell.angle_gamma   90.00
#
_symmetry.space_group_name_H-M   'P 1'
#
loop_
_entity.id
_entity.type
_entity.pdbx_description
1 polymer ?
#
loop_
_entity_poly.entity_id
_entity_poly.type
_entity_poly.pdbx_seq_one_letter_code
_entity_poly.pdbx_strand_id
1 'polypeptide(L)'
;MPSYIADLLKEHAGQNFTLHEEHLNTQMVRVLKAIGYDRVYTRAQGAYLYDNQGNEYLDLLSGFGVYALGRNHPTVIQALQDVLTSELPDMVQMDVSLLSGLLAEELLKRCPDRLTKMFFCNSGTEAVEAAIKFARYTTQRDKIVFCEHGYHGLTLGALSLNGENVFREGFGPLLPGCAAVPFNDIAALEQA
;
A
#
# COMPACT_ATOMS: atom_id res chain seq x y z
N MET A 1 -29.73 -8.75 -10.77
CA MET A 1 -28.91 -9.78 -11.44
C MET A 1 -28.22 -10.61 -10.38
N PRO A 2 -28.05 -11.94 -10.54
CA PRO A 2 -27.18 -12.72 -9.67
C PRO A 2 -25.80 -12.06 -9.64
N SER A 3 -25.22 -11.90 -8.45
CA SER A 3 -23.88 -11.32 -8.35
C SER A 3 -22.90 -12.42 -8.76
N TYR A 4 -22.43 -12.36 -10.00
CA TYR A 4 -21.46 -13.31 -10.56
C TYR A 4 -20.28 -13.57 -9.60
N ILE A 5 -19.77 -12.52 -8.95
CA ILE A 5 -18.70 -12.63 -7.96
C ILE A 5 -19.13 -13.41 -6.72
N ALA A 6 -20.35 -13.20 -6.22
CA ALA A 6 -20.86 -13.94 -5.07
C ALA A 6 -21.01 -15.44 -5.37
N ASP A 7 -21.37 -15.80 -6.60
CA ASP A 7 -21.49 -17.19 -7.02
C ASP A 7 -20.10 -17.84 -7.16
N LEU A 8 -19.12 -17.15 -7.78
CA LEU A 8 -17.72 -17.60 -7.82
C LEU A 8 -17.14 -17.82 -6.42
N LEU A 9 -17.37 -16.90 -5.48
CA LEU A 9 -16.87 -17.04 -4.11
C LEU A 9 -17.45 -18.26 -3.40
N LYS A 10 -18.71 -18.61 -3.67
CA LYS A 10 -19.33 -19.82 -3.12
C LYS A 10 -18.77 -21.09 -3.77
N GLU A 11 -18.61 -21.10 -5.09
CA GLU A 11 -18.09 -22.25 -5.85
C GLU A 11 -16.67 -22.63 -5.43
N HIS A 12 -15.83 -21.63 -5.17
CA HIS A 12 -14.41 -21.81 -4.84
C HIS A 12 -14.10 -21.69 -3.35
N ALA A 13 -15.12 -21.66 -2.48
CA ALA A 13 -14.92 -21.52 -1.04
C ALA A 13 -14.02 -22.63 -0.48
N GLY A 14 -12.97 -22.25 0.26
CA GLY A 14 -12.01 -23.19 0.85
C GLY A 14 -10.87 -23.61 -0.08
N GLN A 15 -10.91 -23.25 -1.37
CA GLN A 15 -9.83 -23.52 -2.32
C GLN A 15 -8.69 -22.49 -2.24
N ASN A 16 -8.74 -21.54 -1.28
CA ASN A 16 -7.81 -20.42 -1.14
C ASN A 16 -6.34 -20.85 -1.22
N PHE A 17 -5.91 -21.79 -0.39
CA PHE A 17 -4.52 -22.22 -0.34
C PHE A 17 -4.10 -23.04 -1.56
N THR A 18 -5.01 -23.86 -2.11
CA THR A 18 -4.75 -24.65 -3.33
C THR A 18 -4.53 -23.71 -4.52
N LEU A 19 -5.44 -22.76 -4.75
CA LEU A 19 -5.32 -21.80 -5.85
C LEU A 19 -4.07 -20.92 -5.70
N HIS A 20 -3.72 -20.50 -4.48
CA HIS A 20 -2.48 -19.76 -4.23
C HIS A 20 -1.22 -20.60 -4.48
N GLU A 21 -1.25 -21.88 -4.13
CA GLU A 21 -0.13 -22.81 -4.32
C GLU A 21 0.10 -23.14 -5.79
N GLU A 22 -0.98 -23.33 -6.56
CA GLU A 22 -0.96 -23.68 -7.98
C GLU A 22 -0.69 -22.49 -8.90
N HIS A 23 -1.16 -21.29 -8.55
CA HIS A 23 -1.19 -20.17 -9.48
C HIS A 23 -0.48 -18.90 -9.01
N LEU A 24 -0.06 -18.83 -7.75
CA LEU A 24 0.57 -17.62 -7.19
C LEU A 24 1.91 -17.92 -6.52
N ASN A 25 1.91 -18.09 -5.20
CA ASN A 25 3.12 -18.13 -4.40
C ASN A 25 3.10 -19.35 -3.46
N THR A 26 3.70 -20.44 -3.94
CA THR A 26 3.86 -21.68 -3.17
C THR A 26 4.63 -21.47 -1.86
N GLN A 27 5.63 -20.59 -1.83
CA GLN A 27 6.42 -20.36 -0.62
C GLN A 27 5.61 -19.66 0.47
N MET A 28 4.76 -18.70 0.10
CA MET A 28 3.86 -18.05 1.05
C MET A 28 2.90 -19.07 1.69
N VAL A 29 2.33 -19.98 0.89
CA VAL A 29 1.45 -21.04 1.40
C VAL A 29 2.19 -21.93 2.41
N ARG A 30 3.44 -22.32 2.09
CA ARG A 30 4.28 -23.12 3.01
C ARG A 30 4.58 -22.38 4.31
N VAL A 31 4.93 -21.10 4.23
CA VAL A 31 5.21 -20.27 5.42
C VAL A 31 3.98 -20.19 6.30
N LEU A 32 2.80 -19.84 5.75
CA LEU A 32 1.56 -19.71 6.53
C LEU A 32 1.18 -21.02 7.21
N LYS A 33 1.29 -22.16 6.53
CA LYS A 33 1.09 -23.49 7.12
C LYS A 33 2.10 -23.76 8.24
N ALA A 34 3.38 -23.44 8.02
CA ALA A 34 4.44 -23.70 8.99
C ALA A 34 4.28 -22.88 10.29
N ILE A 35 3.79 -21.64 10.20
CA ILE A 35 3.57 -20.77 11.37
C ILE A 35 2.16 -20.92 11.97
N GLY A 36 1.28 -21.74 11.38
CA GLY A 36 -0.09 -21.97 11.86
C GLY A 36 -1.09 -20.85 11.55
N TYR A 37 -0.82 -20.05 10.52
CA TYR A 37 -1.65 -18.92 10.06
C TYR A 37 -2.44 -19.26 8.79
N ASP A 38 -2.57 -20.54 8.45
CA ASP A 38 -3.31 -21.05 7.29
C ASP A 38 -4.84 -21.06 7.53
N ARG A 39 -5.40 -19.90 7.88
CA ARG A 39 -6.84 -19.72 8.10
C ARG A 39 -7.54 -19.30 6.80
N VAL A 40 -8.73 -19.85 6.58
CA VAL A 40 -9.63 -19.43 5.51
C VAL A 40 -10.63 -18.42 6.08
N TYR A 41 -10.31 -17.14 5.95
CA TYR A 41 -11.22 -16.06 6.35
C TYR A 41 -12.37 -15.91 5.36
N THR A 42 -13.60 -15.85 5.88
CA THR A 42 -14.84 -15.75 5.10
C THR A 42 -15.54 -14.41 5.29
N ARG A 43 -15.27 -13.72 6.39
CA ARG A 43 -15.84 -12.41 6.69
C ARG A 43 -14.85 -11.56 7.47
N ALA A 44 -14.97 -10.24 7.32
CA ALA A 44 -14.25 -9.26 8.12
C ALA A 44 -15.17 -8.07 8.39
N GLN A 45 -15.16 -7.52 9.60
CA GLN A 45 -15.96 -6.33 9.93
C GLN A 45 -15.37 -5.62 11.15
N GLY A 46 -15.18 -4.30 11.05
CA GLY A 46 -14.57 -3.51 12.11
C GLY A 46 -13.16 -4.04 12.42
N ALA A 47 -12.90 -4.34 13.68
CA ALA A 47 -11.59 -4.85 14.12
C ALA A 47 -11.45 -6.38 14.01
N TYR A 48 -12.41 -7.09 13.41
CA TYR A 48 -12.47 -8.55 13.49
C TYR A 48 -12.45 -9.25 12.13
N LEU A 49 -11.82 -10.42 12.10
CA LEU A 49 -11.87 -11.42 11.03
C LEU A 49 -12.61 -12.66 11.52
N TYR A 50 -13.29 -13.35 10.61
CA TYR A 50 -14.03 -14.57 10.90
C TYR A 50 -13.64 -15.64 9.89
N ASP A 51 -13.26 -16.83 10.37
CA ASP A 51 -12.92 -17.95 9.50
C ASP A 51 -14.14 -18.80 9.10
N ASN A 52 -13.93 -19.80 8.24
CA ASN A 52 -14.96 -20.73 7.78
C ASN A 52 -15.43 -21.73 8.85
N GLN A 53 -14.80 -21.76 10.03
CA GLN A 53 -15.23 -22.54 11.19
C GLN A 53 -16.02 -21.70 12.19
N GLY A 54 -16.17 -20.40 11.93
CA GLY A 54 -16.88 -19.46 12.80
C GLY A 54 -16.02 -18.88 13.92
N ASN A 55 -14.70 -19.11 13.92
CA ASN A 55 -13.82 -18.48 14.90
C ASN A 55 -13.66 -16.99 14.59
N GLU A 56 -13.59 -16.18 15.65
CA GLU A 56 -13.39 -14.73 15.58
C GLU A 56 -11.96 -14.37 15.99
N TYR A 57 -11.34 -13.45 15.25
CA TYR A 57 -9.97 -13.01 15.45
C TYR A 57 -9.92 -11.49 15.50
N LEU A 58 -9.36 -10.94 16.58
CA LEU A 58 -9.02 -9.52 16.64
C LEU A 58 -7.85 -9.24 15.68
N ASP A 59 -8.07 -8.35 14.70
CA ASP A 59 -7.10 -8.03 13.65
C ASP A 59 -6.06 -7.02 14.14
N LEU A 60 -5.02 -7.53 14.81
CA LEU A 60 -3.88 -6.71 15.24
C LEU A 60 -2.85 -6.44 14.14
N LEU A 61 -2.97 -7.11 12.98
CA LEU A 61 -2.12 -6.85 11.82
C LEU A 61 -2.66 -5.66 11.01
N SER A 62 -3.99 -5.52 10.94
CA SER A 62 -4.69 -4.45 10.21
C SER A 62 -4.23 -4.31 8.76
N GLY A 63 -3.83 -5.42 8.13
CA GLY A 63 -3.24 -5.43 6.79
C GLY A 63 -1.97 -4.56 6.69
N PHE A 64 -1.06 -4.66 7.66
CA PHE A 64 0.10 -3.78 7.79
C PHE A 64 -0.27 -2.30 7.92
N GLY A 65 -1.39 -2.01 8.59
CA GLY A 65 -1.90 -0.65 8.86
C GLY A 65 -2.91 -0.11 7.85
N VAL A 66 -3.21 -0.83 6.75
CA VAL A 66 -4.19 -0.40 5.73
C VAL A 66 -5.60 -0.22 6.29
N TYR A 67 -6.04 -1.10 7.19
CA TYR A 67 -7.40 -1.08 7.74
C TYR A 67 -7.53 -0.22 9.01
N ALA A 68 -6.93 0.97 9.03
CA ALA A 68 -6.97 1.88 10.19
C ALA A 68 -8.39 2.29 10.62
N LEU A 69 -9.35 2.33 9.68
CA LEU A 69 -10.78 2.58 9.94
C LEU A 69 -11.57 1.30 10.24
N GLY A 70 -10.90 0.15 10.32
CA GLY A 70 -11.52 -1.17 10.38
C GLY A 70 -11.93 -1.71 9.01
N ARG A 71 -12.17 -3.02 8.98
CA ARG A 71 -12.60 -3.77 7.79
C ARG A 71 -14.04 -3.41 7.43
N ASN A 72 -14.32 -3.18 6.15
CA ASN A 72 -15.67 -2.97 5.63
C ASN A 72 -16.45 -1.84 6.34
N HIS A 73 -15.80 -0.68 6.56
CA HIS A 73 -16.40 0.45 7.25
C HIS A 73 -17.64 0.98 6.48
N PRO A 74 -18.83 1.08 7.10
CA PRO A 74 -20.07 1.41 6.39
C PRO A 74 -20.02 2.72 5.59
N THR A 75 -19.40 3.76 6.13
CA THR A 75 -19.23 5.05 5.42
C THR A 75 -18.40 4.93 4.14
N VAL A 76 -17.35 4.10 4.14
CA VAL A 76 -16.51 3.90 2.95
C VAL A 76 -17.26 3.10 1.90
N ILE A 77 -18.00 2.07 2.32
CA ILE A 77 -18.86 1.28 1.43
C ILE A 77 -19.91 2.17 0.76
N GLN A 78 -20.60 3.01 1.54
CA GLN A 78 -21.61 3.91 1.01
C GLN A 78 -21.00 4.90 0.00
N ALA A 79 -19.86 5.53 0.33
CA ALA A 79 -19.19 6.46 -0.60
C ALA A 79 -18.80 5.79 -1.92
N LEU A 80 -18.32 4.54 -1.89
CA LEU A 80 -18.02 3.78 -3.11
C LEU A 80 -19.29 3.48 -3.91
N GLN A 81 -20.38 3.09 -3.25
CA GLN A 81 -21.67 2.85 -3.91
C GLN A 81 -22.23 4.11 -4.56
N ASP A 82 -22.15 5.26 -3.87
CA ASP A 82 -22.62 6.54 -4.38
C ASP A 82 -21.85 6.92 -5.65
N VAL A 83 -20.51 6.78 -5.66
CA VAL A 83 -19.69 7.04 -6.85
C VAL A 83 -20.05 6.10 -8.00
N LEU A 84 -20.14 4.79 -7.74
CA LEU A 84 -20.43 3.78 -8.77
C LEU A 84 -21.82 3.94 -9.40
N THR A 85 -22.81 4.39 -8.61
CA THR A 85 -24.19 4.57 -9.08
C THR A 85 -24.46 5.96 -9.64
N SER A 86 -23.55 6.92 -9.45
CA SER A 86 -23.64 8.27 -10.02
C SER A 86 -23.25 8.35 -11.50
N GLU A 87 -22.85 7.23 -12.12
CA GLU A 87 -22.46 7.15 -13.54
C GLU A 87 -21.39 8.19 -13.95
N LEU A 88 -20.48 8.51 -13.03
CA LEU A 88 -19.38 9.45 -13.29
C LEU A 88 -18.45 8.86 -14.37
N PRO A 89 -17.93 9.68 -15.30
CA PRO A 89 -17.12 9.22 -16.42
C PRO A 89 -15.67 8.84 -16.04
N ASP A 90 -15.38 8.66 -14.73
CA ASP A 90 -14.06 8.60 -14.08
C ASP A 90 -12.85 8.14 -14.94
N MET A 91 -11.67 8.71 -14.66
CA MET A 91 -10.43 8.45 -15.40
C MET A 91 -10.46 8.75 -16.92
N VAL A 92 -11.17 9.80 -17.34
CA VAL A 92 -11.18 10.26 -18.76
C VAL A 92 -9.78 10.65 -19.27
N GLN A 93 -8.87 11.08 -18.39
CA GLN A 93 -7.49 11.54 -18.65
C GLN A 93 -7.34 12.77 -19.58
N MET A 94 -8.35 13.09 -20.38
CA MET A 94 -8.53 14.35 -21.11
C MET A 94 -9.60 15.24 -20.44
N ASP A 95 -9.74 15.11 -19.13
CA ASP A 95 -10.61 15.89 -18.24
C ASP A 95 -9.94 16.00 -16.85
N VAL A 96 -10.45 16.86 -15.98
CA VAL A 96 -9.98 17.04 -14.60
C VAL A 96 -11.05 16.53 -13.61
N SER A 97 -10.68 15.58 -12.75
CA SER A 97 -11.60 14.99 -11.77
C SER A 97 -11.96 15.98 -10.65
N LEU A 98 -13.26 16.28 -10.52
CA LEU A 98 -13.80 17.07 -9.41
C LEU A 98 -13.50 16.44 -8.04
N LEU A 99 -13.70 15.13 -7.91
CA LEU A 99 -13.48 14.42 -6.64
C LEU A 99 -12.01 14.48 -6.20
N SER A 100 -11.06 14.35 -7.13
CA SER A 100 -9.64 14.49 -6.83
C SER A 100 -9.30 15.91 -6.37
N GLY A 101 -9.91 16.95 -6.97
CA GLY A 101 -9.76 18.34 -6.55
C GLY A 101 -10.28 18.59 -5.13
N LEU A 102 -11.48 18.10 -4.82
CA LEU A 102 -12.09 18.20 -3.49
C LEU A 102 -11.27 17.44 -2.42
N LEU A 103 -10.77 16.24 -2.75
CA LEU A 103 -9.89 15.50 -1.86
C LEU A 103 -8.59 16.25 -1.58
N ALA A 104 -7.96 16.83 -2.60
CA ALA A 104 -6.75 17.62 -2.42
C ALA A 104 -7.00 18.85 -1.52
N GLU A 105 -8.12 19.55 -1.73
CA GLU A 105 -8.50 20.69 -0.89
C GLU A 105 -8.63 20.29 0.60
N GLU A 106 -9.34 19.21 0.88
CA GLU A 106 -9.54 18.73 2.25
C GLU A 106 -8.25 18.22 2.91
N LEU A 107 -7.39 17.52 2.17
CA LEU A 107 -6.10 17.06 2.70
C LEU A 107 -5.17 18.24 3.00
N LEU A 108 -5.11 19.24 2.11
CA LEU A 108 -4.25 20.41 2.29
C LEU A 108 -4.62 21.23 3.53
N LYS A 109 -5.92 21.31 3.90
CA LYS A 109 -6.38 21.94 5.16
C LYS A 109 -5.78 21.30 6.43
N ARG A 110 -5.28 20.06 6.33
CA ARG A 110 -4.71 19.28 7.45
C ARG A 110 -3.19 19.14 7.35
N CYS A 111 -2.58 19.67 6.28
CA CYS A 111 -1.14 19.71 6.09
C CYS A 111 -0.55 21.03 6.62
N PRO A 112 0.76 21.07 6.89
CA PRO A 112 1.44 22.35 7.17
C PRO A 112 1.29 23.33 6.00
N ASP A 113 1.12 24.62 6.28
CA ASP A 113 0.85 25.70 5.30
C ASP A 113 1.83 25.77 4.11
N ARG A 114 3.07 25.28 4.29
CA ARG A 114 4.08 25.20 3.22
C ARG A 114 3.73 24.20 2.11
N LEU A 115 2.82 23.27 2.35
CA LEU A 115 2.37 22.29 1.37
C LEU A 115 1.09 22.81 0.71
N THR A 116 1.15 23.09 -0.60
CA THR A 116 0.07 23.76 -1.35
C THR A 116 -0.46 22.96 -2.54
N LYS A 117 0.13 21.79 -2.82
CA LYS A 117 -0.22 20.91 -3.94
C LYS A 117 -0.12 19.45 -3.52
N MET A 118 -0.91 18.61 -4.20
CA MET A 118 -0.93 17.16 -4.01
C MET A 118 -0.71 16.44 -5.33
N PHE A 119 -0.06 15.28 -5.25
CA PHE A 119 0.04 14.32 -6.34
C PHE A 119 -0.55 13.00 -5.86
N PHE A 120 -1.54 12.48 -6.57
CA PHE A 120 -2.18 11.20 -6.25
C PHE A 120 -1.56 10.07 -7.04
N CYS A 121 -1.40 8.92 -6.38
CA CYS A 121 -0.89 7.68 -6.95
C CYS A 121 -1.55 6.50 -6.23
N ASN A 122 -1.19 5.28 -6.61
CA ASN A 122 -1.93 4.07 -6.24
C ASN A 122 -1.30 3.32 -5.07
N SER A 123 -0.10 3.71 -4.63
CA SER A 123 0.63 3.03 -3.56
C SER A 123 1.66 3.92 -2.89
N GLY A 124 2.13 3.50 -1.71
CA GLY A 124 3.20 4.19 -0.99
C GLY A 124 4.51 4.24 -1.79
N THR A 125 4.86 3.17 -2.51
CA THR A 125 6.10 3.13 -3.31
C THR A 125 6.03 4.09 -4.49
N GLU A 126 4.87 4.26 -5.15
CA GLU A 126 4.69 5.28 -6.20
C GLU A 126 4.79 6.70 -5.65
N ALA A 127 4.30 6.94 -4.42
CA ALA A 127 4.46 8.24 -3.77
C ALA A 127 5.94 8.57 -3.52
N VAL A 128 6.74 7.58 -3.13
CA VAL A 128 8.19 7.72 -2.98
C VAL A 128 8.88 7.96 -4.32
N GLU A 129 8.50 7.24 -5.39
CA GLU A 129 9.02 7.50 -6.75
C GLU A 129 8.73 8.93 -7.22
N ALA A 130 7.52 9.44 -6.94
CA ALA A 130 7.16 10.83 -7.23
C ALA A 130 8.01 11.82 -6.40
N ALA A 131 8.23 11.53 -5.12
CA ALA A 131 9.08 12.35 -4.25
C ALA A 131 10.54 12.39 -4.75
N ILE A 132 11.10 11.26 -5.17
CA ILE A 132 12.43 11.17 -5.80
C ILE A 132 12.49 12.08 -7.03
N LYS A 133 11.51 11.99 -7.92
CA LYS A 133 11.45 12.79 -9.15
C LYS A 133 11.33 14.28 -8.86
N PHE A 134 10.46 14.68 -7.94
CA PHE A 134 10.29 16.09 -7.58
C PHE A 134 11.55 16.65 -6.91
N ALA A 135 12.16 15.92 -5.98
CA ALA A 135 13.39 16.34 -5.34
C ALA A 135 14.53 16.57 -6.36
N ARG A 136 14.75 15.60 -7.26
CA ARG A 136 15.78 15.73 -8.31
C ARG A 136 15.48 16.85 -9.30
N TYR A 137 14.24 16.96 -9.76
CA TYR A 137 13.85 18.00 -10.71
C TYR A 137 13.96 19.40 -10.10
N THR A 138 13.59 19.59 -8.84
CA THR A 138 13.65 20.92 -8.21
C THR A 138 15.07 21.31 -7.82
N THR A 139 15.85 20.37 -7.25
CA THR A 139 17.19 20.68 -6.73
C THR A 139 18.29 20.55 -7.78
N GLN A 140 18.02 19.85 -8.88
CA GLN A 140 19.02 19.44 -9.88
C GLN A 140 20.17 18.61 -9.29
N ARG A 141 19.94 17.97 -8.13
CA ARG A 141 20.90 17.08 -7.45
C ARG A 141 20.39 15.66 -7.51
N ASP A 142 21.29 14.71 -7.73
CA ASP A 142 20.99 13.28 -7.83
C ASP A 142 21.09 12.55 -6.48
N LYS A 143 21.94 13.06 -5.56
CA LYS A 143 22.15 12.47 -4.24
C LYS A 143 20.89 12.48 -3.39
N ILE A 144 20.54 11.32 -2.82
CA ILE A 144 19.44 11.15 -1.87
C ILE A 144 19.97 10.39 -0.67
N VAL A 145 19.81 10.97 0.52
CA VAL A 145 20.18 10.33 1.78
C VAL A 145 18.96 9.67 2.40
N PHE A 146 19.12 8.44 2.89
CA PHE A 146 18.06 7.67 3.56
C PHE A 146 18.60 7.04 4.86
N CYS A 147 17.71 6.68 5.78
CA CYS A 147 18.11 6.06 7.05
C CYS A 147 18.31 4.54 6.88
N GLU A 148 19.32 4.00 7.54
CA GLU A 148 19.42 2.56 7.82
C GLU A 148 18.13 2.07 8.52
N HIS A 149 17.75 0.81 8.27
CA HIS A 149 16.47 0.22 8.69
C HIS A 149 15.20 0.89 8.13
N GLY A 150 15.31 1.89 7.24
CA GLY A 150 14.18 2.53 6.57
C GLY A 150 13.49 1.60 5.55
N TYR A 151 12.16 1.72 5.45
CA TYR A 151 11.34 1.05 4.43
C TYR A 151 10.56 2.09 3.62
N HIS A 152 10.81 2.13 2.31
CA HIS A 152 10.23 3.12 1.39
C HIS A 152 9.48 2.49 0.21
N GLY A 153 9.41 1.16 0.14
CA GLY A 153 8.73 0.42 -0.91
C GLY A 153 9.68 -0.47 -1.73
N LEU A 154 9.15 -1.10 -2.77
CA LEU A 154 9.83 -2.18 -3.50
C LEU A 154 9.93 -1.95 -5.01
N THR A 155 9.44 -0.81 -5.53
CA THR A 155 9.81 -0.38 -6.91
C THR A 155 11.27 0.03 -6.93
N LEU A 156 11.98 -0.13 -8.06
CA LEU A 156 13.44 0.00 -8.10
C LEU A 156 13.98 1.34 -7.55
N GLY A 157 13.30 2.47 -7.77
CA GLY A 157 13.72 3.75 -7.22
C GLY A 157 13.54 3.81 -5.70
N ALA A 158 12.35 3.47 -5.21
CA ALA A 158 12.06 3.38 -3.78
C ALA A 158 12.94 2.34 -3.05
N LEU A 159 13.17 1.19 -3.67
CA LEU A 159 14.02 0.10 -3.18
C LEU A 159 15.47 0.56 -3.00
N SER A 160 15.93 1.52 -3.82
CA SER A 160 17.27 2.12 -3.69
C SER A 160 17.45 2.90 -2.38
N LEU A 161 16.34 3.23 -1.72
CA LEU A 161 16.29 3.93 -0.44
C LEU A 161 15.95 3.00 0.73
N ASN A 162 15.87 1.67 0.55
CA ASN A 162 15.65 0.75 1.67
C ASN A 162 16.94 0.55 2.48
N GLY A 163 16.80 0.64 3.80
CA GLY A 163 17.87 0.49 4.78
C GLY A 163 18.21 -0.95 5.14
N GLU A 164 17.43 -1.93 4.66
CA GLU A 164 17.61 -3.35 4.95
C GLU A 164 18.05 -4.13 3.71
N ASN A 165 19.16 -4.88 3.85
CA ASN A 165 19.75 -5.64 2.75
C ASN A 165 18.81 -6.75 2.24
N VAL A 166 18.00 -7.35 3.11
CA VAL A 166 17.07 -8.44 2.74
C VAL A 166 16.08 -8.04 1.64
N PHE A 167 15.74 -6.75 1.53
CA PHE A 167 14.87 -6.27 0.45
C PHE A 167 15.63 -6.00 -0.85
N ARG A 168 16.94 -5.70 -0.77
CA ARG A 168 17.76 -5.18 -1.87
C ARG A 168 18.63 -6.23 -2.55
N GLU A 169 18.97 -7.29 -1.84
CA GLU A 169 19.83 -8.37 -2.33
C GLU A 169 19.28 -8.99 -3.61
N GLY A 170 20.14 -9.14 -4.63
CA GLY A 170 19.77 -9.75 -5.92
C GLY A 170 19.13 -8.82 -6.95
N PHE A 171 18.81 -7.56 -6.60
CA PHE A 171 18.12 -6.62 -7.51
C PHE A 171 19.00 -5.49 -8.06
N GLY A 172 20.30 -5.51 -7.78
CA GLY A 172 21.24 -4.47 -8.21
C GLY A 172 21.65 -4.56 -9.70
N PRO A 173 22.23 -3.49 -10.27
CA PRO A 173 22.50 -2.19 -9.64
C PRO A 173 21.22 -1.35 -9.44
N LEU A 174 21.15 -0.64 -8.31
CA LEU A 174 20.04 0.23 -7.93
C LEU A 174 20.31 1.70 -8.33
N LEU A 175 19.37 2.61 -8.05
CA LEU A 175 19.46 4.03 -8.41
C LEU A 175 20.76 4.64 -7.85
N PRO A 176 21.64 5.21 -8.70
CA PRO A 176 22.88 5.80 -8.25
C PRO A 176 22.64 7.05 -7.40
N GLY A 177 23.62 7.38 -6.55
CA GLY A 177 23.60 8.56 -5.69
C GLY A 177 22.82 8.37 -4.37
N CYS A 178 22.30 7.18 -4.08
CA CYS A 178 21.63 6.91 -2.81
C CYS A 178 22.65 6.56 -1.72
N ALA A 179 22.58 7.22 -0.56
CA ALA A 179 23.49 7.00 0.57
C ALA A 179 22.71 6.75 1.87
N ALA A 180 23.10 5.69 2.59
CA ALA A 180 22.51 5.39 3.90
C ALA A 180 23.22 6.19 5.01
N VAL A 181 22.46 6.60 6.02
CA VAL A 181 22.97 7.14 7.29
C VAL A 181 22.31 6.43 8.46
N PRO A 182 22.98 6.27 9.61
CA PRO A 182 22.35 5.71 10.80
C PRO A 182 21.14 6.55 11.24
N PHE A 183 20.05 5.89 11.64
CA PHE A 183 18.88 6.59 12.18
C PHE A 183 19.26 7.32 13.48
N ASN A 184 18.80 8.57 13.61
CA ASN A 184 19.05 9.42 14.77
C ASN A 184 20.53 9.83 15.01
N ASP A 185 21.38 9.77 13.97
CA ASP A 185 22.74 10.33 13.99
C ASP A 185 22.81 11.63 13.18
N ILE A 186 22.77 12.76 13.89
CA ILE A 186 22.80 14.10 13.28
C ILE A 186 24.18 14.38 12.65
N ALA A 187 25.26 13.94 13.28
CA ALA A 187 26.61 14.22 12.79
C ALA A 187 26.90 13.46 11.48
N ALA A 188 26.46 12.20 11.39
CA ALA A 188 26.53 11.43 10.15
C ALA A 188 25.68 12.06 9.04
N LEU A 189 24.48 12.57 9.38
CA LEU A 189 23.62 13.27 8.44
C LEU A 189 24.24 14.58 7.92
N GLU A 190 24.89 15.37 8.77
CA GLU A 190 25.58 16.62 8.37
C GLU A 190 26.77 16.38 7.43
N GLN A 191 27.43 15.24 7.56
CA GLN A 191 28.58 14.86 6.73
C GLN A 191 28.18 14.25 5.37
N ALA A 192 26.95 13.74 5.26
CA ALA A 192 26.44 13.12 4.05
C ALA A 192 26.05 14.15 3.00
#